data_AF-H5XRA7-F1
#
_entry.id   AF-H5XRA7-F1
#
_cell.length_a   1.000
_cell.length_b   1.000
_cell.length_c   1.000
_cell.angle_alpha   90.00
_cell.angle_beta   90.00
_cell.angle_gamma   90.00
#
_symmetry.space_group_name_H-M   'P 1'
#
loop_
_entity.id
_entity.type
_entity.pdbx_description
1 polymer ?
#
loop_
_entity_poly.entity_id
_entity_poly.type
_entity_poly.pdbx_seq_one_letter_code
_entity_poly.pdbx_strand_id
1 'polypeptide(L)' 'MVKTTVYLPEELEIRLDAEAAATGVSKAELIRRGIAMVLESSQRPRNVRPLPVFNSGRSRTPEELDEDLYQQIKERAARR' A
#
# COMPACT_ATOMS: atom_id res chain seq x y z
N MET A 1 19.87 -13.13 6.37
CA MET A 1 19.04 -13.55 5.22
C MET A 1 18.04 -14.60 5.68
N VAL A 2 16.80 -14.58 5.19
CA VAL A 2 15.80 -15.61 5.44
C VAL A 2 15.75 -16.55 4.25
N LYS A 3 15.85 -17.87 4.47
CA LYS A 3 15.75 -18.88 3.40
C LYS A 3 14.29 -19.07 3.02
N THR A 4 13.99 -18.91 1.73
CA THR A 4 12.67 -19.15 1.16
C THR A 4 12.82 -20.18 0.05
N THR A 5 11.94 -21.19 0.01
CA THR A 5 11.89 -22.18 -1.06
C THR A 5 10.70 -21.87 -1.95
N VAL A 6 10.92 -21.84 -3.26
CA VAL A 6 9.90 -21.55 -4.26
C VAL A 6 9.97 -22.58 -5.38
N TYR A 7 8.83 -22.88 -5.99
CA TYR A 7 8.79 -23.70 -7.21
C TYR A 7 9.04 -22.80 -8.41
N LEU A 8 10.00 -23.16 -9.26
CA LEU A 8 10.25 -22.50 -10.54
C LEU A 8 9.88 -23.46 -11.67
N PRO A 9 9.18 -22.97 -12.71
CA PRO A 9 9.11 -23.66 -14.00
C PRO A 9 10.50 -23.96 -14.54
N GLU A 10 10.67 -25.12 -15.17
CA GLU A 10 11.95 -25.59 -15.70
C GLU A 10 12.58 -24.60 -16.69
N GLU A 11 11.77 -24.00 -17.56
CA GLU A 11 12.23 -22.98 -18.51
C GLU A 11 12.89 -21.78 -17.82
N LEU A 12 12.35 -21.34 -16.66
CA LEU A 12 12.91 -20.23 -15.92
C LEU A 12 14.25 -20.60 -15.25
N GLU A 13 14.40 -21.84 -14.78
CA GLU A 13 15.67 -22.31 -14.23
C GLU A 13 16.76 -22.34 -15.30
N ILE A 14 16.44 -22.84 -16.50
CA ILE A 14 17.40 -22.87 -17.64
C ILE A 14 17.87 -21.45 -17.98
N ARG A 15 16.95 -20.48 -18.03
CA ARG A 15 17.29 -19.09 -18.32
C ARG A 15 18.10 -18.45 -17.21
N LEU A 16 17.78 -18.74 -15.95
CA LEU A 16 18.51 -18.25 -14.78
C LEU A 16 19.96 -18.76 -14.79
N ASP A 17 20.18 -19.99 -15.23
CA ASP A 17 21.50 -20.61 -15.31
C ASP A 17 22.36 -19.99 -16.40
N ALA A 18 21.77 -19.79 -17.57
CA ALA A 18 22.44 -19.12 -18.67
C ALA A 18 22.86 -17.70 -18.27
N GLU A 19 21.97 -16.94 -17.63
CA GLU A 19 22.25 -15.57 -17.20
C GLU A 19 23.31 -15.52 -16.09
N ALA A 20 23.22 -16.42 -15.10
CA ALA A 20 24.21 -16.54 -14.03
C ALA A 20 25.62 -16.84 -14.58
N ALA A 21 25.71 -17.75 -15.56
CA ALA A 21 26.95 -18.08 -16.23
C ALA A 21 27.50 -16.90 -17.05
N ALA A 22 26.65 -16.19 -17.78
CA ALA A 22 27.04 -15.06 -18.60
C ALA A 22 27.52 -13.85 -17.79
N THR A 23 26.89 -13.61 -16.63
CA THR A 23 27.17 -12.44 -15.78
C THR A 23 28.17 -12.72 -14.65
N GLY A 24 28.50 -13.99 -14.40
CA GLY A 24 29.39 -14.40 -13.31
C GLY A 24 28.81 -14.20 -11.91
N VAL A 25 27.49 -14.02 -11.77
CA VAL A 25 26.82 -13.90 -10.47
C VAL A 25 26.03 -15.16 -10.13
N SER A 26 25.81 -15.40 -8.84
CA SER A 26 25.00 -16.55 -8.40
C SER A 26 23.53 -16.42 -8.79
N LYS A 27 22.84 -17.54 -9.07
CA LYS A 27 21.38 -17.58 -9.29
C LYS A 27 20.60 -16.85 -8.21
N ALA A 28 21.00 -17.04 -6.95
CA ALA A 28 20.36 -16.42 -5.80
C ALA A 28 20.50 -14.89 -5.81
N GLU A 29 21.61 -14.36 -6.33
CA GLU A 29 21.81 -12.92 -6.50
C GLU A 29 20.91 -12.35 -7.60
N LEU A 30 20.80 -13.05 -8.74
CA LEU A 30 19.87 -12.67 -9.80
C LEU A 30 18.41 -12.66 -9.32
N ILE A 31 17.99 -13.68 -8.57
CA ILE A 31 16.65 -13.74 -7.98
C ILE A 31 16.42 -12.55 -7.04
N ARG A 32 17.38 -12.23 -6.17
CA ARG A 32 17.27 -11.08 -5.26
C ARG A 32 17.16 -9.75 -6.01
N ARG A 33 17.99 -9.55 -7.05
CA ARG A 33 17.93 -8.34 -7.89
C ARG A 33 16.59 -8.21 -8.59
N GLY A 34 16.09 -9.30 -9.17
CA GLY A 34 14.78 -9.33 -9.80
C GLY A 34 13.65 -8.97 -8.83
N ILE A 35 13.65 -9.55 -7.64
CA ILE A 35 12.67 -9.23 -6.59
C ILE A 35 12.77 -7.75 -6.17
N ALA A 36 13.99 -7.23 -5.95
CA ALA A 36 14.18 -5.83 -5.58
C ALA A 36 13.63 -4.88 -6.64
N MET A 37 13.94 -5.09 -7.92
CA MET A 37 13.43 -4.28 -9.04
C MET A 37 11.89 -4.29 -9.11
N VAL A 38 11.27 -5.45 -8.92
CA VAL A 38 9.80 -5.56 -8.89
C VAL A 38 9.23 -4.80 -7.70
N LEU A 39 9.84 -4.90 -6.52
CA LEU A 39 9.34 -4.22 -5.32
C LEU A 39 9.54 -2.70 -5.34
N GLU A 40 10.65 -2.24 -5.92
CA GLU A 40 10.95 -0.82 -6.11
C GLU A 40 9.99 -0.18 -7.12
N SER A 41 9.71 -0.87 -8.23
CA SER A 41 8.72 -0.42 -9.21
C SER A 41 7.29 -0.55 -8.68
N SER A 42 7.01 -1.54 -7.84
CA SER A 42 5.74 -1.70 -7.14
C SER A 42 5.64 -0.79 -5.92
N GLN A 43 6.24 0.42 -5.92
CA GLN A 43 5.90 1.45 -4.96
C GLN A 43 4.37 1.64 -4.99
N ARG A 44 3.70 0.88 -4.10
CA ARG A 44 2.32 1.03 -3.68
C ARG A 44 2.09 2.53 -3.58
N PRO A 45 0.93 3.07 -3.98
CA PRO A 45 0.62 4.46 -3.67
C PRO A 45 0.70 4.61 -2.15
N ARG A 46 1.86 5.02 -1.65
CA ARG A 46 2.08 5.41 -0.26
C ARG A 46 1.31 6.70 -0.15
N ASN A 47 0.04 6.60 0.21
CA ASN A 47 -0.82 7.72 0.57
C ASN A 47 -0.46 8.96 -0.24
N VAL A 48 -0.71 8.89 -1.56
CA VAL A 48 -0.37 9.95 -2.52
C VAL A 48 -1.25 11.13 -2.17
N ARG A 49 -0.76 11.95 -1.24
CA ARG A 49 -1.41 13.05 -0.56
C ARG A 49 -2.55 12.60 0.37
N PRO A 50 -2.66 13.16 1.59
CA PRO A 50 -3.94 13.12 2.29
C PRO A 50 -4.99 13.69 1.34
N LEU A 51 -6.16 13.04 1.29
CA LEU A 51 -7.30 13.56 0.54
C LEU A 51 -7.49 15.03 0.92
N PRO A 52 -7.88 15.91 -0.03
CA PRO A 52 -8.21 17.28 0.32
C PRO A 52 -9.31 17.25 1.37
N VAL A 53 -8.94 17.50 2.63
CA VAL A 53 -9.89 17.65 3.73
C VAL A 53 -10.31 19.10 3.75
N PHE A 54 -11.61 19.34 3.90
CA PHE A 54 -12.09 20.68 4.19
C PHE A 54 -11.55 21.10 5.56
N ASN A 55 -10.77 22.18 5.59
CA ASN A 55 -10.37 22.79 6.85
C ASN A 55 -11.56 23.60 7.38
N SER A 56 -12.36 23.01 8.27
CA SER A 56 -13.52 23.65 8.88
C SER A 56 -13.16 24.80 9.83
N GLY A 57 -11.86 25.08 10.06
CA GLY A 57 -11.37 26.17 10.92
C GLY A 57 -11.65 25.99 12.42
N ARG A 58 -12.56 25.09 12.77
CA ARG A 58 -12.91 24.69 14.13
C ARG A 58 -12.90 23.18 14.23
N SER A 59 -12.03 22.66 15.09
CA SER A 59 -12.11 21.28 15.56
C SER A 59 -13.30 21.19 16.49
N ARG A 60 -14.21 20.25 16.24
CA ARG A 60 -15.32 19.94 17.15
C ARG A 60 -15.06 18.62 17.84
N THR A 61 -15.44 18.50 19.11
CA THR A 61 -15.43 17.19 19.77
C THR A 61 -16.62 16.35 19.32
N PRO A 62 -16.58 15.02 19.47
CA PRO A 62 -17.73 14.16 19.18
C PRO A 62 -19.00 14.60 19.92
N GLU A 63 -18.86 15.07 21.16
CA GLU A 63 -19.98 15.49 22.00
C GLU A 63 -20.65 16.77 21.45
N GLU A 64 -19.86 17.74 20.98
CA GLU A 64 -20.39 18.95 20.32
C GLU A 64 -21.15 18.60 19.03
N LEU A 65 -20.68 17.61 18.27
CA LEU A 65 -21.35 17.15 17.05
C LEU A 65 -22.67 16.44 17.35
N ASP A 66 -22.71 15.61 18.40
CA ASP A 66 -23.91 14.91 18.83
C ASP A 66 -24.98 15.88 19.33
N GLU A 67 -24.60 16.91 20.09
CA GLU A 67 -25.53 17.94 20.56
C GLU A 67 -26.10 18.76 19.40
N ASP A 68 -25.25 19.21 18.47
CA ASP A 68 -25.69 19.93 17.26
C ASP A 68 -26.70 19.10 16.45
N LEU A 69 -26.41 17.80 16.25
CA LEU A 69 -27.28 16.89 15.52
C LEU A 69 -28.62 16.69 16.24
N TYR A 70 -28.60 16.52 17.56
CA TYR A 70 -29.80 16.37 18.37
C TYR A 70 -30.71 17.61 18.25
N GLN A 71 -30.14 18.82 18.35
CA GLN A 71 -30.93 20.06 18.23
C GLN A 71 -31.53 20.21 16.84
N GLN A 72 -30.79 19.91 15.77
CA GLN A 72 -31.33 19.95 14.40
C GLN A 72 -32.51 18.99 14.20
N ILE A 73 -32.41 17.77 14.73
CA ILE A 73 -33.48 16.77 14.66
C ILE A 73 -34.71 17.26 15.42
N LYS A 74 -34.51 17.79 16.64
CA LYS A 74 -35.58 18.34 17.48
C LYS A 74 -36.30 19.50 16.81
N GLU A 75 -35.57 20.47 16.26
CA GLU A 75 -36.16 21.59 15.54
C GLU A 75 -36.95 21.14 14.31
N ARG A 76 -36.42 20.18 13.53
CA ARG A 76 -37.10 19.65 12.35
C ARG A 76 -38.38 18.90 12.71
N ALA A 77 -38.37 18.16 13.82
CA ALA A 77 -39.55 17.48 14.34
C ALA A 77 -40.62 18.48 14.82
N ALA A 78 -40.21 19.59 15.45
CA ALA A 78 -41.11 20.63 15.94
C ALA A 78 -41.77 21.47 14.80
N ARG A 79 -41.21 21.43 13.59
CA ARG A 79 -41.77 22.10 12.40
C ARG A 79 -42.73 21.22 11.59
N ARG A 80 -42.97 19.97 12.01
CA ARG A 80 -43.99 19.06 11.45
C ARG A 80 -45.23 19.06 12.32
#